data_AF-A0A954U9E7-F1
#
_entry.id   AF-A0A954U9E7-F1
#
_cell.length_a   1.000
_cell.length_b   1.000
_cell.length_c   1.000
_cell.angle_alpha   90.00
_cell.angle_beta   90.00
_cell.angle_gamma   90.00
#
_symmetry.space_group_name_H-M   'P 1'
#
loop_
_entity.id
_entity.type
_entity.pdbx_description
1 polymer ?
#
loop_
_entity_poly.entity_id
_entity_poly.type
_entity_poly.pdbx_seq_one_letter_code
_entity_poly.pdbx_strand_id
1 'polypeptide(L)'
;MRFPACFLLALSCSLWLAGSPLGAGLAVAQPPQEEKEPLPVEPETAEFKAASDAFRAHLKKMREVMVRFNTTPPGPQDRQLRDEWFAYHREGLPLYQRMLDAAVAEYQLAPSEKIPLAEMLWGILKRNAELDRYEGMLPIAQALLANGYENPELRGIAARTAFALNDYAVMRKVATEMIDEGVASPQLQMLSDEVNELEAAWAEELAAREQDAQGPPLPRVLMHTTKGDIEIELFENQAPETVGNFISLVESDFYVGRVFHRVIEHFMAQTGCPIGDGSGGPGYTIYGEADRPDARNYFRGTLGMALSGHPDSGGSQFFITFLPRPDLDGQYTAFGRVTAGIDVLGDIVRVNPESEDEEEKKPAAMLDEIVSIEVLFKRDHDYQPNKVK
;
A
#
# COMPACT_ATOMS: atom_id res chain seq x y z
N MET A 1 11.57 -7.93 -17.88
CA MET A 1 11.66 -6.50 -17.52
C MET A 1 12.82 -6.32 -16.54
N ARG A 2 13.66 -5.29 -16.71
CA ARG A 2 14.60 -4.87 -15.65
C ARG A 2 13.79 -4.13 -14.58
N PHE A 3 14.19 -4.18 -13.29
CA PHE A 3 13.46 -3.51 -12.21
C PHE A 3 13.17 -2.04 -12.60
N PRO A 4 11.92 -1.56 -12.51
CA PRO A 4 11.63 -0.16 -12.80
C PRO A 4 12.34 0.77 -11.81
N ALA A 5 12.65 1.99 -12.25
CA ALA A 5 13.40 3.01 -11.51
C ALA A 5 12.77 3.45 -10.16
N CYS A 6 11.61 2.91 -9.77
CA CYS A 6 10.92 3.22 -8.51
C CYS A 6 11.59 2.62 -7.26
N PHE A 7 12.53 1.69 -7.40
CA PHE A 7 13.20 1.02 -6.27
C PHE A 7 14.31 1.84 -5.58
N LEU A 8 14.37 3.16 -5.82
CA LEU A 8 15.35 4.12 -5.26
C LEU A 8 14.99 4.67 -3.87
N LEU A 9 13.91 4.21 -3.24
CA LEU A 9 13.43 4.71 -1.94
C LEU A 9 14.37 4.40 -0.76
N ALA A 10 15.10 3.29 -0.82
CA ALA A 10 16.22 3.02 0.08
C ALA A 10 17.38 4.02 -0.09
N LEU A 11 17.50 4.61 -1.28
CA LEU A 11 18.64 5.41 -1.70
C LEU A 11 18.52 6.89 -1.35
N SER A 12 17.31 7.45 -1.33
CA SER A 12 17.08 8.83 -0.84
C SER A 12 17.38 8.97 0.65
N CYS A 13 17.02 7.97 1.46
CA CYS A 13 17.39 7.91 2.88
C CYS A 13 18.92 7.79 3.06
N SER A 14 19.59 7.04 2.17
CA SER A 14 21.05 6.83 2.24
C SER A 14 21.88 8.06 1.84
N LEU A 15 21.36 8.96 1.00
CA LEU A 15 22.02 10.23 0.67
C LEU A 15 22.05 11.19 1.86
N TRP A 16 20.99 11.18 2.66
CA TRP A 16 20.86 12.00 3.86
C TRP A 16 21.72 11.47 5.02
N LEU A 17 21.65 10.15 5.23
CA LEU A 17 22.48 9.43 6.20
C LEU A 17 23.99 9.46 5.89
N ALA A 18 24.40 9.79 4.65
CA ALA A 18 25.80 9.82 4.22
C ALA A 18 26.54 11.15 4.48
N GLY A 19 25.87 12.18 5.04
CA GLY A 19 26.53 13.45 5.41
C GLY A 19 27.36 14.10 4.30
N SER A 20 27.00 13.90 3.03
CA SER A 20 27.80 14.34 1.88
C SER A 20 27.11 15.51 1.16
N PRO A 21 27.74 16.70 1.08
CA PRO A 21 27.22 17.82 0.29
C PRO A 21 27.57 17.54 -1.18
N LEU A 22 26.61 17.06 -1.97
CA LEU A 22 26.78 16.91 -3.41
C LEU A 22 26.04 18.03 -4.14
N GLY A 23 26.75 19.16 -4.27
CA GLY A 23 26.38 20.29 -5.11
C GLY A 23 27.65 20.93 -5.68
N ALA A 24 28.35 20.23 -6.58
CA ALA A 24 29.45 20.81 -7.37
C ALA A 24 29.01 20.91 -8.83
N GLY A 25 28.58 22.12 -9.25
CA GLY A 25 28.25 22.40 -10.64
C GLY A 25 27.75 23.83 -10.86
N LEU A 26 28.67 24.70 -11.31
CA LEU A 26 28.49 26.05 -11.87
C LEU A 26 28.01 27.16 -10.90
N ALA A 27 29.00 27.78 -10.26
CA ALA A 27 28.84 28.99 -9.46
C ALA A 27 28.47 30.21 -10.34
N VAL A 28 27.26 30.73 -10.14
CA VAL A 28 26.95 32.15 -10.36
C VAL A 28 27.17 32.84 -9.02
N ALA A 29 28.06 33.82 -8.97
CA ALA A 29 28.39 34.53 -7.74
C ALA A 29 27.15 35.28 -7.19
N GLN A 30 26.59 34.79 -6.09
CA GLN A 30 25.65 35.53 -5.27
C GLN A 30 26.41 36.43 -4.27
N PRO A 31 25.89 37.62 -3.94
CA PRO A 31 26.49 38.49 -2.93
C PRO A 31 26.53 37.81 -1.55
N PRO A 32 27.51 38.15 -0.70
CA PRO A 32 27.77 37.44 0.55
C PRO A 32 26.54 37.53 1.47
N GLN A 33 25.91 36.38 1.71
CA GLN A 33 24.99 36.21 2.81
C GLN A 33 25.80 36.15 4.10
N GLU A 34 25.32 36.82 5.16
CA GLU A 34 25.86 36.66 6.51
C GLU A 34 25.89 35.16 6.85
N GLU A 35 27.09 34.61 7.02
CA GLU A 35 27.30 33.26 7.57
C GLU A 35 26.71 33.25 8.99
N LYS A 36 25.47 32.77 9.12
CA LYS A 36 24.96 32.34 10.42
C LYS A 36 25.86 31.19 10.88
N GLU A 37 26.54 31.40 11.99
CA GLU A 37 27.31 30.38 12.70
C GLU A 37 26.47 29.09 12.78
N PRO A 38 26.97 27.94 12.32
CA PRO A 38 26.18 26.71 12.31
C PRO A 38 25.78 26.41 13.74
N LEU A 39 24.47 26.33 13.98
CA LEU A 39 23.92 25.94 15.28
C LEU A 39 24.62 24.65 15.73
N PRO A 40 25.10 24.56 16.98
CA PRO A 40 25.71 23.35 17.49
C PRO A 40 24.70 22.21 17.39
N VAL A 41 24.96 21.24 16.51
CA VAL A 41 24.12 20.06 16.35
C VAL A 41 24.36 19.19 17.58
N GLU A 42 23.37 19.10 18.46
CA GLU A 42 23.43 18.15 19.58
C GLU A 42 23.67 16.73 19.04
N PRO A 43 24.50 15.93 19.72
CA PRO A 43 24.77 14.57 19.26
C PRO A 43 23.48 13.75 19.24
N GLU A 44 23.23 13.08 18.12
CA GLU A 44 22.12 12.14 17.96
C GLU A 44 22.06 11.13 19.10
N THR A 45 20.87 10.68 19.49
CA THR A 45 20.74 9.61 20.47
C THR A 45 21.43 8.32 19.99
N ALA A 46 21.93 7.54 20.95
CA ALA A 46 22.55 6.26 20.66
C ALA A 46 21.60 5.29 19.93
N GLU A 47 20.29 5.36 20.21
CA GLU A 47 19.29 4.51 19.57
C GLU A 47 19.05 4.91 18.11
N PHE A 48 18.85 6.20 17.81
CA PHE A 48 18.67 6.65 16.43
C PHE A 48 19.89 6.32 15.58
N LYS A 49 21.09 6.53 16.11
CA LYS A 49 22.33 6.14 15.44
C LYS A 49 22.38 4.63 15.18
N ALA A 50 22.11 3.80 16.20
CA ALA A 50 22.18 2.34 16.08
C ALA A 50 21.14 1.79 15.07
N ALA A 51 19.91 2.31 15.10
CA ALA A 51 18.85 1.92 14.18
C ALA A 51 19.18 2.32 12.73
N SER A 52 19.69 3.55 12.53
CA SER A 52 20.14 4.04 11.23
C SER A 52 21.30 3.22 10.66
N ASP A 53 22.29 2.87 11.49
CA ASP A 53 23.43 2.03 11.08
C ASP A 53 22.98 0.62 10.68
N ALA A 54 22.07 0.01 11.45
CA ALA A 54 21.51 -1.30 11.15
C ALA A 54 20.73 -1.31 9.83
N PHE A 55 19.85 -0.33 9.63
CA PHE A 55 19.09 -0.21 8.38
C PHE A 55 20.01 0.02 7.18
N ARG A 56 21.00 0.92 7.30
CA ARG A 56 21.98 1.19 6.23
C ARG A 56 22.80 -0.05 5.86
N ALA A 57 23.23 -0.84 6.86
CA ALA A 57 23.94 -2.08 6.63
C ALA A 57 23.08 -3.09 5.85
N HIS A 58 21.78 -3.14 6.13
CA HIS A 58 20.84 -4.00 5.41
C HIS A 58 20.60 -3.53 3.97
N LEU A 59 20.42 -2.22 3.75
CA LEU A 59 20.27 -1.64 2.42
C LEU A 59 21.44 -1.95 1.49
N LYS A 60 22.66 -2.06 2.05
CA LYS A 60 23.83 -2.47 1.27
C LYS A 60 23.66 -3.87 0.68
N LYS A 61 23.12 -4.83 1.43
CA LYS A 61 22.86 -6.20 0.95
C LYS A 61 21.81 -6.20 -0.16
N MET A 62 20.71 -5.46 0.02
CA MET A 62 19.68 -5.30 -1.02
C MET A 62 20.26 -4.72 -2.31
N ARG A 63 21.15 -3.73 -2.20
CA ARG A 63 21.82 -3.11 -3.34
C ARG A 63 22.72 -4.09 -4.08
N GLU A 64 23.40 -4.99 -3.38
CA GLU A 64 24.22 -6.05 -3.99
C GLU A 64 23.37 -7.02 -4.84
N VAL A 65 22.17 -7.38 -4.39
CA VAL A 65 21.22 -8.17 -5.18
C VAL A 65 20.77 -7.39 -6.42
N MET A 66 20.41 -6.12 -6.26
CA MET A 66 19.97 -5.24 -7.35
C MET A 66 21.06 -5.07 -8.42
N VAL A 67 22.32 -4.88 -8.01
CA VAL A 67 23.46 -4.81 -8.92
C VAL A 67 23.62 -6.12 -9.68
N ARG A 68 23.55 -7.27 -8.99
CA ARG A 68 23.60 -8.60 -9.66
C ARG A 68 22.48 -8.76 -10.68
N PHE A 69 21.25 -8.40 -10.33
CA PHE A 69 20.11 -8.47 -11.25
C PHE A 69 20.30 -7.58 -12.49
N ASN A 70 20.79 -6.35 -12.33
CA ASN A 70 20.96 -5.42 -13.45
C ASN A 70 22.17 -5.74 -14.35
N THR A 71 23.15 -6.47 -13.82
CA THR A 71 24.39 -6.81 -14.55
C THR A 71 24.37 -8.21 -15.15
N THR A 72 23.54 -9.11 -14.64
CA THR A 72 23.36 -10.46 -15.20
C THR A 72 22.51 -10.37 -16.48
N PRO A 73 22.90 -11.05 -17.58
CA PRO A 73 22.04 -11.17 -18.76
C PRO A 73 20.71 -11.83 -18.40
N PRO A 74 19.57 -11.39 -18.98
CA PRO A 74 18.28 -11.99 -18.70
C PRO A 74 18.30 -13.50 -18.91
N GLY A 75 17.83 -14.26 -17.91
CA GLY A 75 17.90 -15.71 -17.95
C GLY A 75 17.11 -16.40 -16.83
N PRO A 76 17.24 -17.73 -16.72
CA PRO A 76 16.55 -18.52 -15.68
C PRO A 76 16.83 -18.05 -14.24
N GLN A 77 17.96 -17.38 -14.02
CA GLN A 77 18.39 -16.87 -12.71
C GLN A 77 17.58 -15.64 -12.25
N ASP A 78 16.88 -14.95 -13.17
CA ASP A 78 16.13 -13.74 -12.87
C ASP A 78 15.08 -13.96 -11.78
N ARG A 79 14.45 -15.14 -11.76
CA ARG A 79 13.49 -15.52 -10.72
C ARG A 79 14.17 -15.60 -9.36
N GLN A 80 15.27 -16.36 -9.27
CA GLN A 80 16.02 -16.52 -8.03
C GLN A 80 16.51 -15.17 -7.46
N LEU A 81 17.00 -14.28 -8.32
CA LEU A 81 17.47 -12.96 -7.89
C LEU A 81 16.33 -12.05 -7.42
N ARG A 82 15.13 -12.17 -8.01
CA ARG A 82 13.93 -11.48 -7.51
C ARG A 82 13.50 -12.05 -6.16
N ASP A 83 13.44 -13.37 -6.02
CA ASP A 83 13.07 -14.03 -4.77
C ASP A 83 14.04 -13.65 -3.65
N GLU A 84 15.34 -13.61 -3.94
CA GLU A 84 16.38 -13.13 -3.02
C GLU A 84 16.16 -11.66 -2.63
N TRP A 85 15.84 -10.80 -3.61
CA TRP A 85 15.57 -9.38 -3.34
C TRP A 85 14.35 -9.19 -2.44
N PHE A 86 13.25 -9.91 -2.71
CA PHE A 86 12.03 -9.85 -1.90
C PHE A 86 12.25 -10.40 -0.49
N ALA A 87 13.08 -11.42 -0.33
CA ALA A 87 13.48 -11.91 0.99
C ALA A 87 14.19 -10.81 1.79
N TYR A 88 15.19 -10.14 1.21
CA TYR A 88 15.84 -9.01 1.88
C TYR A 88 14.89 -7.84 2.10
N HIS A 89 13.97 -7.56 1.18
CA HIS A 89 12.96 -6.52 1.38
C HIS A 89 12.15 -6.78 2.65
N ARG A 90 11.59 -8.00 2.79
CA ARG A 90 10.84 -8.43 3.99
C ARG A 90 11.66 -8.34 5.27
N GLU A 91 12.92 -8.77 5.24
CA GLU A 91 13.83 -8.66 6.39
C GLU A 91 14.15 -7.20 6.74
N GLY A 92 14.10 -6.29 5.76
CA GLY A 92 14.42 -4.88 5.91
C GLY A 92 13.28 -4.06 6.52
N LEU A 93 12.03 -4.47 6.33
CA LEU A 93 10.85 -3.77 6.86
C LEU A 93 10.93 -3.48 8.37
N PRO A 94 11.22 -4.45 9.26
CA PRO A 94 11.32 -4.16 10.70
C PRO A 94 12.51 -3.25 11.05
N LEU A 95 13.61 -3.32 10.29
CA LEU A 95 14.76 -2.42 10.47
C LEU A 95 14.43 -0.99 10.05
N TYR A 96 13.69 -0.85 8.94
CA TYR A 96 13.18 0.43 8.47
C TYR A 96 12.25 1.05 9.51
N GLN A 97 11.28 0.29 10.01
CA GLN A 97 10.34 0.77 11.03
C GLN A 97 11.07 1.22 12.30
N ARG A 98 12.01 0.43 12.81
CA ARG A 98 12.82 0.81 13.98
C ARG A 98 13.58 2.12 13.76
N MET A 99 14.12 2.34 12.56
CA MET A 99 14.80 3.58 12.21
C MET A 99 13.84 4.78 12.18
N LEU A 100 12.64 4.60 11.64
CA LEU A 100 11.60 5.65 11.65
C LEU A 100 11.13 5.98 13.07
N ASP A 101 10.87 4.97 13.91
CA ASP A 101 10.44 5.15 15.30
C ASP A 101 11.51 5.92 16.09
N ALA A 102 12.79 5.56 15.90
CA ALA A 102 13.90 6.26 16.52
C ALA A 102 14.08 7.68 15.98
N ALA A 103 13.85 7.92 14.67
CA ALA A 103 13.87 9.26 14.07
C ALA A 103 12.77 10.17 14.63
N VAL A 104 11.56 9.62 14.82
CA VAL A 104 10.45 10.35 15.44
C VAL A 104 10.78 10.71 16.89
N ALA A 105 11.29 9.76 17.67
CA ALA A 105 11.71 10.00 19.05
C ALA A 105 12.84 11.05 19.13
N GLU A 106 13.83 10.97 18.23
CA GLU A 106 14.92 11.93 18.11
C GLU A 106 14.39 13.34 17.83
N TYR A 107 13.49 13.49 16.85
CA TYR A 107 12.88 14.76 16.48
C TYR A 107 12.13 15.40 17.67
N GLN A 108 11.37 14.60 18.41
CA GLN A 108 10.59 15.06 19.56
C GLN A 108 11.42 15.63 20.72
N LEU A 109 12.72 15.30 20.82
CA LEU A 109 13.59 15.83 21.88
C LEU A 109 13.87 17.33 21.73
N ALA A 110 14.04 17.82 20.50
CA ALA A 110 14.34 19.22 20.22
C ALA A 110 13.78 19.64 18.83
N PRO A 111 12.45 19.72 18.66
CA PRO A 111 11.83 19.89 17.35
C PRO A 111 12.24 21.17 16.61
N SER A 112 12.43 22.26 17.34
CA SER A 112 12.87 23.56 16.80
C SER A 112 14.33 23.58 16.35
N GLU A 113 15.14 22.65 16.84
CA GLU A 113 16.58 22.55 16.53
C GLU A 113 16.86 21.48 15.47
N LYS A 114 15.92 20.55 15.26
CA LYS A 114 16.03 19.40 14.35
C LYS A 114 15.25 19.60 13.05
N ILE A 115 15.30 20.81 12.49
CA ILE A 115 14.63 21.15 11.22
C ILE A 115 14.98 20.16 10.09
N PRO A 116 16.25 19.78 9.88
CA PRO A 116 16.59 18.85 8.80
C PRO A 116 15.91 17.47 9.01
N LEU A 117 15.81 17.00 10.25
CA LEU A 117 15.15 15.72 10.57
C LEU A 117 13.65 15.78 10.30
N ALA A 118 13.02 16.93 10.60
CA ALA A 118 11.62 17.17 10.27
C ALA A 118 11.37 17.14 8.74
N GLU A 119 12.27 17.73 7.95
CA GLU A 119 12.21 17.68 6.48
C GLU A 119 12.37 16.26 5.93
N MET A 120 13.27 15.45 6.52
CA MET A 120 13.43 14.04 6.16
C MET A 120 12.15 13.25 6.46
N LEU A 121 11.61 13.39 7.66
CA LEU A 121 10.37 12.76 8.09
C LEU A 121 9.19 13.16 7.19
N TRP A 122 9.07 14.45 6.86
CA TRP A 122 8.09 14.96 5.91
C TRP A 122 8.23 14.33 4.53
N GLY A 123 9.44 14.29 3.97
CA GLY A 123 9.71 13.67 2.68
C GLY A 123 9.32 12.19 2.64
N ILE A 124 9.59 11.45 3.72
CA ILE A 124 9.20 10.05 3.87
C ILE A 124 7.67 9.91 3.91
N LEU A 125 7.00 10.69 4.76
CA LEU A 125 5.54 10.68 4.90
C LEU A 125 4.85 10.99 3.58
N LYS A 126 5.24 12.11 2.94
CA LYS A 126 4.66 12.58 1.67
C LYS A 126 4.80 11.52 0.60
N ARG A 127 6.01 10.98 0.41
CA ARG A 127 6.28 10.00 -0.64
C ARG A 127 5.54 8.69 -0.44
N ASN A 128 5.42 8.21 0.79
CA ASN A 128 4.66 6.99 1.07
C ASN A 128 3.16 7.22 0.85
N ALA A 129 2.62 8.37 1.25
CA ALA A 129 1.22 8.70 1.02
C ALA A 129 0.85 8.85 -0.47
N GLU A 130 1.76 9.35 -1.32
CA GLU A 130 1.63 9.37 -2.79
C GLU A 130 1.59 7.98 -3.42
N LEU A 131 2.18 6.98 -2.75
CA LEU A 131 2.24 5.60 -3.21
C LEU A 131 1.18 4.73 -2.55
N ASP A 132 0.21 5.30 -1.84
CA ASP A 132 -0.77 4.57 -1.04
C ASP A 132 -0.11 3.60 -0.03
N ARG A 133 1.04 3.98 0.55
CA ARG A 133 1.73 3.28 1.63
C ARG A 133 1.55 4.05 2.92
N TYR A 134 0.88 3.45 3.89
CA TYR A 134 0.50 4.15 5.12
C TYR A 134 1.05 3.48 6.37
N GLU A 135 1.43 2.21 6.26
CA GLU A 135 1.98 1.41 7.34
C GLU A 135 3.22 2.09 7.94
N GLY A 136 3.18 2.36 9.25
CA GLY A 136 4.27 3.05 9.97
C GLY A 136 4.33 4.57 9.79
N MET A 137 3.45 5.18 8.99
CA MET A 137 3.51 6.61 8.67
C MET A 137 2.76 7.50 9.68
N LEU A 138 1.79 6.96 10.40
CA LEU A 138 0.97 7.74 11.33
C LEU A 138 1.78 8.39 12.48
N PRO A 139 2.74 7.70 13.13
CA PRO A 139 3.60 8.33 14.14
C PRO A 139 4.38 9.54 13.59
N ILE A 140 4.82 9.48 12.33
CA ILE A 140 5.50 10.59 11.67
C ILE A 140 4.56 11.78 11.50
N ALA A 141 3.36 11.53 10.96
CA ALA A 141 2.34 12.56 10.77
C ALA A 141 1.96 13.24 12.09
N GLN A 142 1.72 12.45 13.13
CA GLN A 142 1.41 12.96 14.47
C GLN A 142 2.55 13.78 15.07
N ALA A 143 3.81 13.34 14.92
CA ALA A 143 4.96 14.06 15.43
C ALA A 143 5.15 15.40 14.74
N LEU A 144 5.02 15.46 13.41
CA LEU A 144 5.12 16.71 12.65
C LEU A 144 3.99 17.69 13.03
N LEU A 145 2.76 17.20 13.15
CA LEU A 145 1.61 18.02 13.57
C LEU A 145 1.77 18.55 15.00
N ALA A 146 2.12 17.69 15.96
CA ALA A 146 2.24 18.05 17.36
C ALA A 146 3.34 19.08 17.64
N ASN A 147 4.33 19.16 16.76
CA ASN A 147 5.47 20.06 16.89
C ASN A 147 5.43 21.25 15.93
N GLY A 148 4.29 21.51 15.28
CA GLY A 148 4.06 22.71 14.49
C GLY A 148 4.85 22.78 13.18
N TYR A 149 5.16 21.64 12.56
CA TYR A 149 5.78 21.65 11.23
C TYR A 149 4.84 22.27 10.20
N GLU A 150 5.25 23.41 9.63
CA GLU A 150 4.42 24.18 8.70
C GLU A 150 4.51 23.62 7.28
N ASN A 151 3.47 22.89 6.85
CA ASN A 151 3.28 22.52 5.46
C ASN A 151 1.77 22.43 5.13
N PRO A 152 1.29 23.06 4.05
CA PRO A 152 -0.13 23.08 3.71
C PRO A 152 -0.72 21.69 3.39
N GLU A 153 0.11 20.75 2.91
CA GLU A 153 -0.33 19.39 2.58
C GLU A 153 -0.36 18.46 3.81
N LEU A 154 0.37 18.79 4.89
CA LEU A 154 0.59 17.87 6.02
C LEU A 154 -0.72 17.40 6.65
N ARG A 155 -1.66 18.30 6.91
CA ARG A 155 -2.93 17.94 7.56
C ARG A 155 -3.77 17.02 6.68
N GLY A 156 -3.85 17.29 5.37
CA GLY A 156 -4.54 16.41 4.43
C GLY A 156 -3.91 15.01 4.35
N ILE A 157 -2.58 14.94 4.28
CA ILE A 157 -1.85 13.66 4.28
C ILE A 157 -2.03 12.91 5.61
N ALA A 158 -1.98 13.62 6.74
CA ALA A 158 -2.19 13.03 8.06
C ALA A 158 -3.61 12.46 8.22
N ALA A 159 -4.63 13.21 7.82
CA ALA A 159 -6.03 12.76 7.85
C ALA A 159 -6.23 11.51 6.97
N ARG A 160 -5.68 11.50 5.74
CA ARG A 160 -5.74 10.33 4.86
C ARG A 160 -4.96 9.13 5.41
N THR A 161 -3.79 9.35 6.01
CA THR A 161 -3.00 8.28 6.63
C THR A 161 -3.76 7.66 7.80
N ALA A 162 -4.38 8.48 8.64
CA ALA A 162 -5.22 8.04 9.75
C ALA A 162 -6.45 7.28 9.24
N PHE A 163 -7.12 7.79 8.21
CA PHE A 163 -8.24 7.12 7.54
C PHE A 163 -7.85 5.75 6.97
N ALA A 164 -6.72 5.67 6.27
CA ALA A 164 -6.22 4.42 5.67
C ALA A 164 -5.93 3.32 6.71
N LEU A 165 -5.53 3.74 7.91
CA LEU A 165 -5.17 2.86 9.03
C LEU A 165 -6.31 2.68 10.05
N ASN A 166 -7.50 3.20 9.74
CA ASN A 166 -8.68 3.18 10.61
C ASN A 166 -8.45 3.83 11.98
N ASP A 167 -7.54 4.81 12.07
CA ASP A 167 -7.39 5.68 13.24
C ASP A 167 -8.32 6.88 13.11
N TYR A 168 -9.58 6.67 13.49
CA TYR A 168 -10.62 7.68 13.37
C TYR A 168 -10.47 8.81 14.39
N ALA A 169 -9.73 8.61 15.48
CA ALA A 169 -9.49 9.66 16.46
C ALA A 169 -8.60 10.78 15.89
N VAL A 170 -7.49 10.40 15.25
CA VAL A 170 -6.60 11.36 14.57
C VAL A 170 -7.30 11.98 13.37
N MET A 171 -7.96 11.16 12.55
CA MET A 171 -8.69 11.64 11.37
C MET A 171 -9.70 12.72 11.75
N ARG A 172 -10.57 12.43 12.73
CA ARG A 172 -11.61 13.35 13.21
C ARG A 172 -11.02 14.65 13.73
N LYS A 173 -9.97 14.58 14.55
CA LYS A 173 -9.30 15.77 15.09
C LYS A 173 -8.83 16.68 13.95
N VAL A 174 -8.06 16.14 13.00
CA VAL A 174 -7.50 16.92 11.89
C VAL A 174 -8.59 17.45 10.96
N ALA A 175 -9.61 16.63 10.66
CA ALA A 175 -10.73 17.03 9.82
C ALA A 175 -11.53 18.18 10.44
N THR A 176 -11.85 18.10 11.74
CA THR A 176 -12.57 19.16 12.46
C THR A 176 -11.81 20.48 12.41
N GLU A 177 -10.51 20.46 12.70
CA GLU A 177 -9.65 21.66 12.64
C GLU A 177 -9.65 22.28 11.23
N MET A 178 -9.52 21.45 10.17
CA MET A 178 -9.53 21.94 8.79
C MET A 178 -10.90 22.47 8.33
N ILE A 179 -12.00 21.87 8.80
CA ILE A 179 -13.37 22.30 8.49
C ILE A 179 -13.66 23.64 9.17
N ASP A 180 -13.32 23.78 10.45
CA ASP A 180 -13.52 25.00 11.24
C ASP A 180 -12.72 26.19 10.64
N GLU A 181 -11.54 25.92 10.10
CA GLU A 181 -10.70 26.90 9.39
C GLU A 181 -11.17 27.18 7.94
N GLY A 182 -12.10 26.41 7.39
CA GLY A 182 -12.60 26.56 6.02
C GLY A 182 -11.62 26.12 4.94
N VAL A 183 -10.66 25.25 5.27
CA VAL A 183 -9.59 24.77 4.36
C VAL A 183 -9.72 23.28 4.01
N ALA A 184 -10.73 22.58 4.55
CA ALA A 184 -11.00 21.19 4.24
C ALA A 184 -11.43 21.00 2.77
N SER A 185 -10.96 19.92 2.14
CA SER A 185 -11.47 19.51 0.83
C SER A 185 -12.88 18.93 0.95
N PRO A 186 -13.69 18.95 -0.13
CA PRO A 186 -15.02 18.32 -0.12
C PRO A 186 -14.97 16.84 0.28
N GLN A 187 -13.95 16.11 -0.18
CA GLN A 187 -13.75 14.71 0.18
C GLN A 187 -13.49 14.53 1.68
N LEU A 188 -12.65 15.40 2.27
CA LEU A 188 -12.38 15.34 3.71
C LEU A 188 -13.64 15.63 4.54
N GLN A 189 -14.47 16.57 4.07
CA GLN A 189 -15.74 16.87 4.72
C GLN A 189 -16.70 15.68 4.67
N MET A 190 -16.89 15.07 3.50
CA MET A 190 -17.71 13.85 3.37
C MET A 190 -17.23 12.72 4.29
N LEU A 191 -15.91 12.44 4.30
CA LEU A 191 -15.36 11.42 5.19
C LEU A 191 -15.55 11.77 6.67
N SER A 192 -15.50 13.06 7.03
CA SER A 192 -15.73 13.52 8.40
C SER A 192 -17.18 13.34 8.83
N ASP A 193 -18.14 13.45 7.91
CA ASP A 193 -19.56 13.23 8.19
C ASP A 193 -19.86 11.74 8.44
N GLU A 194 -19.17 10.84 7.71
CA GLU A 194 -19.34 9.38 7.78
C GLU A 194 -18.45 8.70 8.85
N VAL A 195 -17.52 9.43 9.48
CA VAL A 195 -16.47 8.86 10.33
C VAL A 195 -17.01 8.00 11.50
N ASN A 196 -18.19 8.32 12.03
CA ASN A 196 -18.81 7.55 13.11
C ASN A 196 -19.30 6.18 12.64
N GLU A 197 -19.87 6.12 11.45
CA GLU A 197 -20.39 4.89 10.85
C GLU A 197 -19.21 3.99 10.46
N LEU A 198 -18.15 4.57 9.93
CA LEU A 198 -16.89 3.87 9.64
C LEU A 198 -16.21 3.33 10.90
N GLU A 199 -16.18 4.09 11.98
CA GLU A 199 -15.63 3.65 13.26
C GLU A 199 -16.41 2.46 13.84
N ALA A 200 -17.74 2.50 13.74
CA ALA A 200 -18.60 1.37 14.12
C ALA A 200 -18.36 0.14 13.22
N ALA A 201 -18.35 0.33 11.90
CA ALA A 201 -18.07 -0.73 10.93
C ALA A 201 -16.69 -1.38 11.14
N TRP A 202 -15.69 -0.60 11.52
CA TRP A 202 -14.36 -1.13 11.84
C TRP A 202 -14.36 -1.96 13.12
N ALA A 203 -15.11 -1.54 14.14
CA ALA A 203 -15.27 -2.34 15.35
C ALA A 203 -15.96 -3.69 15.06
N GLU A 204 -16.97 -3.69 14.19
CA GLU A 204 -17.63 -4.92 13.72
C GLU A 204 -16.67 -5.83 12.94
N GLU A 205 -15.86 -5.24 12.04
CA GLU A 205 -14.84 -5.97 11.30
C GLU A 205 -13.81 -6.64 12.23
N LEU A 206 -13.33 -5.93 13.26
CA LEU A 206 -12.44 -6.47 14.27
C LEU A 206 -13.08 -7.63 15.06
N ALA A 207 -14.33 -7.48 15.48
CA ALA A 207 -15.06 -8.54 16.18
C ALA A 207 -15.23 -9.79 15.31
N ALA A 208 -15.58 -9.61 14.03
CA ALA A 208 -15.73 -10.73 13.11
C ALA A 208 -14.39 -11.38 12.75
N ARG A 209 -13.26 -10.63 12.72
CA ARG A 209 -11.91 -11.22 12.61
C ARG A 209 -11.54 -12.06 13.83
N GLU A 210 -11.89 -11.60 15.03
CA GLU A 210 -11.69 -12.37 16.25
C GLU A 210 -12.53 -13.66 16.22
N GLN A 211 -13.78 -13.58 15.78
CA GLN A 211 -14.63 -14.76 15.59
C GLN A 211 -14.03 -15.76 14.59
N ASP A 212 -13.56 -15.29 13.44
CA ASP A 212 -12.91 -16.16 12.45
C ASP A 212 -11.66 -16.84 13.00
N ALA A 213 -10.86 -16.14 13.82
CA ALA A 213 -9.68 -16.70 14.47
C ALA A 213 -10.02 -17.78 15.52
N GLN A 214 -11.23 -17.76 16.09
CA GLN A 214 -11.74 -18.79 16.99
C GLN A 214 -12.40 -19.97 16.27
N GLY A 215 -12.79 -19.79 15.00
CA GLY A 215 -13.43 -20.79 14.17
C GLY A 215 -12.45 -21.67 13.38
N PRO A 216 -12.97 -22.51 12.47
CA PRO A 216 -12.14 -23.20 11.49
C PRO A 216 -11.37 -22.17 10.65
N PRO A 217 -10.04 -22.35 10.45
CA PRO A 217 -9.24 -21.40 9.70
C PRO A 217 -9.85 -21.10 8.33
N LEU A 218 -9.74 -19.84 7.91
CA LEU A 218 -10.19 -19.40 6.60
C LEU A 218 -9.15 -19.76 5.51
N PRO A 219 -9.58 -19.98 4.25
CA PRO A 219 -8.66 -20.22 3.16
C PRO A 219 -7.65 -19.08 2.96
N ARG A 220 -6.42 -19.43 2.61
CA ARG A 220 -5.33 -18.48 2.38
C ARG A 220 -4.65 -18.72 1.04
N VAL A 221 -4.28 -17.64 0.37
CA VAL A 221 -3.64 -17.64 -0.95
C VAL A 221 -2.40 -16.75 -0.93
N LEU A 222 -1.32 -17.22 -1.55
CA LEU A 222 -0.12 -16.43 -1.79
C LEU A 222 -0.09 -16.04 -3.26
N MET A 223 -0.13 -14.73 -3.52
CA MET A 223 -0.04 -14.16 -4.86
C MET A 223 1.32 -13.51 -5.06
N HIS A 224 2.12 -14.09 -5.95
CA HIS A 224 3.41 -13.55 -6.37
C HIS A 224 3.20 -12.61 -7.56
N THR A 225 3.56 -11.35 -7.41
CA THR A 225 3.50 -10.34 -8.47
C THR A 225 4.89 -9.95 -8.95
N THR A 226 4.97 -9.17 -10.03
CA THR A 226 6.23 -8.52 -10.45
C THR A 226 6.79 -7.53 -9.42
N LYS A 227 6.00 -7.12 -8.41
CA LYS A 227 6.38 -6.17 -7.36
C LYS A 227 6.49 -6.77 -5.97
N GLY A 228 6.20 -8.06 -5.82
CA GLY A 228 6.36 -8.79 -4.57
C GLY A 228 5.18 -9.67 -4.24
N ASP A 229 5.23 -10.21 -3.03
CA ASP A 229 4.31 -11.22 -2.54
C ASP A 229 3.17 -10.56 -1.78
N ILE A 230 1.95 -11.02 -2.03
CA ILE A 230 0.74 -10.58 -1.33
C ILE A 230 0.07 -11.84 -0.78
N GLU A 231 -0.07 -11.90 0.54
CA GLU A 231 -0.85 -12.96 1.19
C GLU A 231 -2.28 -12.48 1.42
N ILE A 232 -3.23 -13.34 1.08
CA ILE A 232 -4.66 -13.07 1.11
C ILE A 232 -5.33 -14.11 1.99
N GLU A 233 -6.22 -13.66 2.87
CA GLU A 233 -7.19 -14.51 3.58
C GLU A 233 -8.58 -14.30 2.98
N LEU A 234 -9.32 -15.38 2.76
CA LEU A 234 -10.58 -15.38 2.02
C LEU A 234 -11.78 -15.56 2.95
N PHE A 235 -12.80 -14.72 2.81
CA PHE A 235 -13.99 -14.66 3.65
C PHE A 235 -15.03 -15.71 3.27
N GLU A 236 -14.63 -16.98 3.29
CA GLU A 236 -15.46 -18.10 2.85
C GLU A 236 -16.80 -18.22 3.57
N ASN A 237 -16.86 -17.80 4.84
CA ASN A 237 -18.10 -17.82 5.63
C ASN A 237 -19.14 -16.84 5.04
N GLN A 238 -18.69 -15.68 4.58
CA GLN A 238 -19.52 -14.58 4.11
C GLN A 238 -19.74 -14.61 2.58
N ALA A 239 -18.76 -15.09 1.81
CA ALA A 239 -18.80 -15.11 0.35
C ALA A 239 -18.40 -16.49 -0.24
N PRO A 240 -19.07 -17.59 0.13
CA PRO A 240 -18.70 -18.94 -0.29
C PRO A 240 -18.69 -19.15 -1.82
N GLU A 241 -19.62 -18.55 -2.58
CA GLU A 241 -19.63 -18.70 -4.05
C GLU A 241 -18.43 -18.00 -4.70
N THR A 242 -18.14 -16.79 -4.23
CA THR A 242 -17.03 -15.97 -4.72
C THR A 242 -15.68 -16.59 -4.36
N VAL A 243 -15.53 -17.08 -3.13
CA VAL A 243 -14.32 -17.79 -2.67
C VAL A 243 -14.17 -19.14 -3.40
N GLY A 244 -15.27 -19.89 -3.55
CA GLY A 244 -15.37 -21.10 -4.38
C GLY A 244 -14.81 -20.88 -5.78
N ASN A 245 -15.32 -19.85 -6.45
CA ASN A 245 -14.87 -19.45 -7.77
C ASN A 245 -13.39 -19.05 -7.79
N PHE A 246 -12.96 -18.17 -6.88
CA PHE A 246 -11.59 -17.68 -6.84
C PHE A 246 -10.58 -18.83 -6.65
N ILE A 247 -10.83 -19.73 -5.69
CA ILE A 247 -9.96 -20.90 -5.46
C ILE A 247 -9.93 -21.82 -6.69
N SER A 248 -11.07 -22.09 -7.33
CA SER A 248 -11.11 -22.92 -8.54
C SER A 248 -10.28 -22.32 -9.70
N LEU A 249 -10.25 -20.99 -9.81
CA LEU A 249 -9.46 -20.26 -10.80
C LEU A 249 -7.96 -20.24 -10.45
N VAL A 250 -7.62 -20.15 -9.17
CA VAL A 250 -6.23 -20.31 -8.70
C VAL A 250 -5.70 -21.71 -9.03
N GLU A 251 -6.45 -22.75 -8.70
CA GLU A 251 -6.02 -24.16 -8.90
C GLU A 251 -5.98 -24.59 -10.38
N SER A 252 -6.58 -23.81 -11.28
CA SER A 252 -6.52 -24.03 -12.73
C SER A 252 -5.49 -23.13 -13.43
N ASP A 253 -4.59 -22.48 -12.66
CA ASP A 253 -3.58 -21.54 -13.14
C ASP A 253 -4.14 -20.35 -13.94
N PHE A 254 -5.44 -20.05 -13.81
CA PHE A 254 -6.11 -19.00 -14.62
C PHE A 254 -5.47 -17.62 -14.44
N TYR A 255 -5.04 -17.33 -13.21
CA TYR A 255 -4.49 -16.04 -12.83
C TYR A 255 -3.03 -15.82 -13.24
N VAL A 256 -2.32 -16.85 -13.71
CA VAL A 256 -0.93 -16.71 -14.16
C VAL A 256 -0.85 -15.81 -15.40
N GLY A 257 -0.01 -14.78 -15.31
CA GLY A 257 0.17 -13.76 -16.36
C GLY A 257 -0.98 -12.75 -16.46
N ARG A 258 -1.90 -12.70 -15.50
CA ARG A 258 -2.94 -11.65 -15.48
C ARG A 258 -2.34 -10.33 -15.02
N VAL A 259 -2.51 -9.30 -15.85
CA VAL A 259 -2.02 -7.94 -15.57
C VAL A 259 -2.98 -7.15 -14.67
N PHE A 260 -2.40 -6.27 -13.87
CA PHE A 260 -3.12 -5.18 -13.20
C PHE A 260 -3.41 -4.09 -14.23
N HIS A 261 -4.60 -4.15 -14.83
CA HIS A 261 -4.99 -3.34 -15.99
C HIS A 261 -5.64 -2.01 -15.61
N ARG A 262 -6.06 -1.86 -14.36
CA ARG A 262 -6.65 -0.64 -13.82
C ARG A 262 -6.21 -0.47 -12.38
N VAL A 263 -5.42 0.57 -12.10
CA VAL A 263 -4.81 0.85 -10.79
C VAL A 263 -4.89 2.34 -10.55
N ILE A 264 -5.86 2.74 -9.73
CA ILE A 264 -6.22 4.13 -9.49
C ILE A 264 -5.78 4.50 -8.08
N GLU A 265 -4.96 5.56 -7.97
CA GLU A 265 -4.49 6.09 -6.69
C GLU A 265 -5.65 6.38 -5.74
N HIS A 266 -5.43 6.11 -4.44
CA HIS A 266 -6.44 6.31 -3.39
C HIS A 266 -7.75 5.52 -3.57
N PHE A 267 -7.79 4.58 -4.52
CA PHE A 267 -8.96 3.76 -4.78
C PHE A 267 -8.62 2.27 -4.72
N MET A 268 -8.03 1.71 -5.77
CA MET A 268 -7.85 0.26 -5.87
C MET A 268 -6.87 -0.17 -6.98
N ALA A 269 -6.42 -1.41 -6.90
CA ALA A 269 -5.73 -2.16 -7.94
C ALA A 269 -6.59 -3.33 -8.44
N GLN A 270 -6.97 -3.33 -9.72
CA GLN A 270 -7.82 -4.32 -10.37
C GLN A 270 -7.03 -5.22 -11.34
N THR A 271 -7.33 -6.52 -11.28
CA THR A 271 -6.67 -7.58 -12.06
C THR A 271 -7.66 -8.70 -12.42
N GLY A 272 -7.16 -9.84 -12.93
CA GLY A 272 -7.96 -11.02 -13.22
C GLY A 272 -8.64 -11.02 -14.59
N CYS A 273 -8.31 -10.07 -15.47
CA CYS A 273 -8.83 -10.03 -16.84
C CYS A 273 -7.97 -10.91 -17.79
N PRO A 274 -8.54 -11.91 -18.48
CA PRO A 274 -7.78 -12.82 -19.36
C PRO A 274 -7.22 -12.15 -20.62
N ILE A 275 -7.74 -10.99 -21.01
CA ILE A 275 -7.26 -10.22 -22.17
C ILE A 275 -6.50 -8.95 -21.76
N GLY A 276 -6.56 -8.57 -20.49
CA GLY A 276 -5.78 -7.47 -19.92
C GLY A 276 -6.30 -6.06 -20.18
N ASP A 277 -7.51 -5.90 -20.75
CA ASP A 277 -8.13 -4.59 -21.03
C ASP A 277 -9.40 -4.31 -20.19
N GLY A 278 -9.72 -5.21 -19.25
CA GLY A 278 -10.91 -5.12 -18.40
C GLY A 278 -12.22 -5.66 -19.01
N SER A 279 -12.25 -6.11 -20.27
CA SER A 279 -13.49 -6.59 -20.92
C SER A 279 -13.69 -8.11 -20.93
N GLY A 280 -12.73 -8.88 -20.40
CA GLY A 280 -12.76 -10.35 -20.39
C GLY A 280 -13.19 -10.99 -19.07
N GLY A 281 -13.41 -12.30 -19.10
CA GLY A 281 -13.74 -13.11 -17.91
C GLY A 281 -13.53 -14.60 -18.15
N PRO A 282 -13.90 -15.48 -17.20
CA PRO A 282 -13.59 -16.90 -17.24
C PRO A 282 -14.52 -17.70 -18.17
N GLY A 283 -15.36 -17.01 -18.95
CA GLY A 283 -16.36 -17.60 -19.83
C GLY A 283 -17.71 -17.92 -19.14
N TYR A 284 -17.87 -17.55 -17.88
CA TYR A 284 -19.09 -17.65 -17.10
C TYR A 284 -19.18 -16.54 -16.06
N THR A 285 -20.33 -16.40 -15.40
CA THR A 285 -20.51 -15.54 -14.21
C THR A 285 -21.03 -16.33 -13.00
N ILE A 286 -20.92 -15.72 -11.82
CA ILE A 286 -21.40 -16.24 -10.53
C ILE A 286 -22.43 -15.29 -9.91
N TYR A 287 -23.22 -15.80 -8.96
CA TYR A 287 -24.14 -14.98 -8.16
C TYR A 287 -23.37 -14.01 -7.26
N GLY A 288 -23.89 -12.79 -7.12
CA GLY A 288 -23.35 -11.81 -6.18
C GLY A 288 -23.72 -12.15 -4.74
N GLU A 289 -22.83 -11.82 -3.80
CA GLU A 289 -23.02 -12.07 -2.36
C GLU A 289 -22.87 -10.79 -1.52
N ALA A 290 -22.93 -9.62 -2.17
CA ALA A 290 -22.69 -8.31 -1.54
C ALA A 290 -23.82 -7.87 -0.60
N ASP A 291 -25.05 -8.32 -0.84
CA ASP A 291 -26.27 -7.94 -0.10
C ASP A 291 -26.58 -8.89 1.07
N ARG A 292 -25.69 -9.85 1.35
CA ARG A 292 -25.89 -10.77 2.46
C ARG A 292 -25.87 -10.02 3.80
N PRO A 293 -26.71 -10.43 4.78
CA PRO A 293 -26.73 -9.79 6.10
C PRO A 293 -25.40 -9.86 6.86
N ASP A 294 -24.54 -10.83 6.52
CA ASP A 294 -23.22 -11.04 7.10
C ASP A 294 -22.07 -10.59 6.19
N ALA A 295 -22.35 -9.86 5.10
CA ALA A 295 -21.32 -9.35 4.19
C ALA A 295 -20.29 -8.47 4.92
N ARG A 296 -19.02 -8.55 4.50
CA ARG A 296 -17.93 -7.73 5.04
C ARG A 296 -17.93 -6.34 4.40
N ASN A 297 -17.49 -5.33 5.17
CA ASN A 297 -17.29 -3.97 4.68
C ASN A 297 -15.88 -3.76 4.09
N TYR A 298 -15.72 -2.73 3.27
CA TYR A 298 -14.47 -2.41 2.58
C TYR A 298 -13.55 -1.51 3.41
N PHE A 299 -12.50 -2.12 3.96
CA PHE A 299 -11.34 -1.43 4.51
C PHE A 299 -10.15 -1.49 3.56
N ARG A 300 -9.04 -0.81 3.89
CA ARG A 300 -7.78 -0.95 3.15
C ARG A 300 -7.38 -2.43 3.05
N GLY A 301 -7.01 -2.87 1.84
CA GLY A 301 -6.59 -4.23 1.54
C GLY A 301 -7.73 -5.23 1.34
N THR A 302 -8.98 -4.78 1.29
CA THR A 302 -10.13 -5.66 1.03
C THR A 302 -10.19 -6.03 -0.45
N LEU A 303 -10.49 -7.30 -0.74
CA LEU A 303 -10.71 -7.81 -2.07
C LEU A 303 -12.19 -7.69 -2.44
N GLY A 304 -12.48 -7.06 -3.57
CA GLY A 304 -13.82 -6.97 -4.14
C GLY A 304 -13.93 -7.67 -5.49
N MET A 305 -15.03 -8.41 -5.69
CA MET A 305 -15.33 -9.01 -7.00
C MET A 305 -15.78 -7.92 -7.97
N ALA A 306 -15.12 -7.78 -9.12
CA ALA A 306 -15.48 -6.78 -10.11
C ALA A 306 -16.73 -7.23 -10.91
N LEU A 307 -17.61 -6.28 -11.21
CA LEU A 307 -18.90 -6.52 -11.87
C LEU A 307 -18.98 -5.77 -13.21
N SER A 308 -19.78 -6.29 -14.15
CA SER A 308 -20.07 -5.66 -15.45
C SER A 308 -21.42 -4.91 -15.47
N GLY A 309 -21.82 -4.38 -14.31
CA GLY A 309 -23.05 -3.58 -14.15
C GLY A 309 -24.29 -4.34 -13.67
N HIS A 310 -24.19 -5.66 -13.47
CA HIS A 310 -25.23 -6.47 -12.82
C HIS A 310 -24.68 -7.16 -11.57
N PRO A 311 -25.45 -7.32 -10.48
CA PRO A 311 -24.98 -8.00 -9.26
C PRO A 311 -24.43 -9.41 -9.51
N ASP A 312 -25.13 -10.21 -10.32
CA ASP A 312 -24.73 -11.59 -10.69
C ASP A 312 -23.80 -11.68 -11.91
N SER A 313 -22.90 -10.70 -12.05
CA SER A 313 -21.96 -10.65 -13.19
C SER A 313 -20.50 -10.81 -12.80
N GLY A 314 -20.23 -11.14 -11.53
CA GLY A 314 -18.91 -11.50 -11.06
C GLY A 314 -18.34 -12.67 -11.87
N GLY A 315 -17.03 -12.64 -12.12
CA GLY A 315 -16.36 -13.64 -12.94
C GLY A 315 -14.97 -13.91 -12.38
N SER A 316 -13.92 -13.52 -13.12
CA SER A 316 -12.54 -13.72 -12.69
C SER A 316 -11.87 -12.44 -12.19
N GLN A 317 -12.42 -11.27 -12.55
CA GLN A 317 -11.82 -9.99 -12.24
C GLN A 317 -12.11 -9.60 -10.80
N PHE A 318 -11.09 -9.11 -10.10
CA PHE A 318 -11.21 -8.60 -8.74
C PHE A 318 -10.31 -7.39 -8.56
N PHE A 319 -10.57 -6.62 -7.51
CA PHE A 319 -9.76 -5.48 -7.12
C PHE A 319 -9.38 -5.54 -5.64
N ILE A 320 -8.29 -4.85 -5.28
CA ILE A 320 -7.84 -4.68 -3.90
C ILE A 320 -7.84 -3.19 -3.58
N THR A 321 -8.52 -2.78 -2.51
CA THR A 321 -8.67 -1.37 -2.14
C THR A 321 -7.41 -0.79 -1.46
N PHE A 322 -7.08 0.46 -1.78
CA PHE A 322 -5.98 1.20 -1.13
C PHE A 322 -6.41 1.94 0.13
N LEU A 323 -7.69 2.30 0.23
CA LEU A 323 -8.29 2.99 1.36
C LEU A 323 -9.59 2.28 1.77
N PRO A 324 -10.17 2.56 2.95
CA PRO A 324 -11.56 2.23 3.22
C PRO A 324 -12.49 2.83 2.16
N ARG A 325 -13.50 2.06 1.76
CA ARG A 325 -14.43 2.39 0.65
C ARG A 325 -15.88 2.03 1.03
N PRO A 326 -16.50 2.75 1.99
CA PRO A 326 -17.89 2.49 2.39
C PRO A 326 -18.87 2.63 1.22
N ASP A 327 -18.50 3.40 0.20
CA ASP A 327 -19.24 3.54 -1.05
C ASP A 327 -19.32 2.26 -1.89
N LEU A 328 -18.56 1.20 -1.55
CA LEU A 328 -18.61 -0.11 -2.21
C LEU A 328 -19.38 -1.15 -1.37
N ASP A 329 -19.67 -0.86 -0.10
CA ASP A 329 -20.39 -1.75 0.80
C ASP A 329 -21.78 -2.06 0.24
N GLY A 330 -22.19 -3.33 0.31
CA GLY A 330 -23.48 -3.80 -0.23
C GLY A 330 -23.58 -3.85 -1.77
N GLN A 331 -22.58 -3.35 -2.50
CA GLN A 331 -22.61 -3.26 -3.97
C GLN A 331 -21.66 -4.25 -4.64
N TYR A 332 -20.49 -4.48 -4.05
CA TYR A 332 -19.49 -5.43 -4.53
C TYR A 332 -19.23 -6.48 -3.45
N THR A 333 -19.05 -7.74 -3.84
CA THR A 333 -18.79 -8.79 -2.86
C THR A 333 -17.38 -8.64 -2.31
N ALA A 334 -17.27 -8.25 -1.04
CA ALA A 334 -16.03 -8.31 -0.28
C ALA A 334 -15.74 -9.77 0.11
N PHE A 335 -14.74 -10.39 -0.52
CA PHE A 335 -14.50 -11.83 -0.41
C PHE A 335 -13.13 -12.21 0.17
N GLY A 336 -12.31 -11.22 0.55
CA GLY A 336 -11.05 -11.47 1.24
C GLY A 336 -10.35 -10.19 1.69
N ARG A 337 -9.21 -10.36 2.35
CA ARG A 337 -8.32 -9.27 2.78
C ARG A 337 -6.85 -9.65 2.59
N VAL A 338 -6.03 -8.64 2.36
CA VAL A 338 -4.57 -8.78 2.41
C VAL A 338 -4.12 -8.89 3.88
N THR A 339 -3.35 -9.94 4.18
CA THR A 339 -2.77 -10.18 5.51
C THR A 339 -1.28 -9.87 5.58
N ALA A 340 -0.58 -9.89 4.44
CA ALA A 340 0.82 -9.47 4.32
C ALA A 340 1.11 -8.94 2.91
N GLY A 341 2.05 -8.01 2.78
CA GLY A 341 2.44 -7.43 1.49
C GLY A 341 1.49 -6.33 0.98
N ILE A 342 0.77 -5.65 1.87
CA ILE A 342 -0.10 -4.51 1.47
C ILE A 342 0.71 -3.36 0.84
N ASP A 343 1.97 -3.19 1.24
CA ASP A 343 2.90 -2.20 0.71
C ASP A 343 3.32 -2.46 -0.74
N VAL A 344 3.27 -3.73 -1.19
CA VAL A 344 3.52 -4.14 -2.57
C VAL A 344 2.53 -3.49 -3.53
N LEU A 345 1.29 -3.30 -3.09
CA LEU A 345 0.25 -2.60 -3.87
C LEU A 345 0.66 -1.18 -4.25
N GLY A 346 1.43 -0.51 -3.38
CA GLY A 346 1.95 0.82 -3.63
C GLY A 346 3.01 0.88 -4.75
N ASP A 347 3.64 -0.24 -5.07
CA ASP A 347 4.62 -0.34 -6.16
C ASP A 347 4.02 -0.79 -7.51
N ILE A 348 2.76 -1.23 -7.50
CA ILE A 348 2.04 -1.57 -8.73
C ILE A 348 1.82 -0.30 -9.56
N VAL A 349 2.20 -0.37 -10.84
CA VAL A 349 2.11 0.74 -11.79
C VAL A 349 0.69 1.30 -11.83
N ARG A 350 0.55 2.60 -11.60
CA ARG A 350 -0.70 3.34 -11.74
C ARG A 350 -1.11 3.39 -13.22
N VAL A 351 -2.36 3.04 -13.49
CA VAL A 351 -2.95 3.01 -14.83
C VAL A 351 -4.45 3.24 -14.74
N ASN A 352 -4.95 4.23 -15.47
CA ASN A 352 -6.37 4.51 -15.56
C ASN A 352 -6.79 4.51 -17.04
N PRO A 353 -7.35 3.39 -17.55
CA PRO A 353 -7.73 3.28 -18.96
C PRO A 353 -8.89 4.20 -19.34
N GLU A 354 -9.64 4.70 -18.34
CA GLU A 354 -10.79 5.59 -18.52
C GLU A 354 -10.38 7.07 -18.48
N SER A 355 -9.13 7.39 -18.18
CA SER A 355 -8.64 8.77 -18.08
C SER A 355 -8.59 9.45 -19.45
N GLU A 356 -8.83 10.76 -19.46
CA GLU A 356 -8.55 11.60 -20.62
C GLU A 356 -7.05 11.90 -20.75
N ASP A 357 -6.29 11.80 -19.64
CA ASP A 357 -4.85 11.95 -19.65
C ASP A 357 -4.17 10.70 -20.24
N GLU A 358 -3.54 10.87 -21.41
CA GLU A 358 -2.80 9.81 -22.08
C GLU A 358 -1.60 9.30 -21.25
N GLU A 359 -1.06 10.10 -20.32
CA GLU A 359 0.00 9.65 -19.42
C GLU A 359 -0.50 8.63 -18.40
N GLU A 360 -1.79 8.67 -18.03
CA GLU A 360 -2.40 7.68 -17.15
C GLU A 360 -2.72 6.36 -17.87
N LYS A 361 -2.69 6.36 -19.20
CA LYS A 361 -2.77 5.15 -20.01
C LYS A 361 -1.39 4.55 -20.16
N LYS A 362 -1.24 3.26 -19.84
CA LYS A 362 0.03 2.54 -19.97
C LYS A 362 -0.13 1.38 -20.95
N PRO A 363 0.85 1.14 -21.85
CA PRO A 363 0.82 -0.04 -22.70
C PRO A 363 0.94 -1.30 -21.85
N ALA A 364 0.32 -2.40 -22.28
CA ALA A 364 0.31 -3.68 -21.56
C ALA A 364 1.72 -4.16 -21.14
N ALA A 365 2.74 -3.89 -21.96
CA ALA A 365 4.13 -4.26 -21.69
C ALA A 365 4.78 -3.51 -20.50
N MET A 366 4.11 -2.49 -19.94
CA MET A 366 4.55 -1.76 -18.74
C MET A 366 3.75 -2.14 -17.49
N LEU A 367 2.71 -2.95 -17.63
CA LEU A 367 1.85 -3.34 -16.53
C LEU A 367 2.50 -4.45 -15.70
N ASP A 368 2.20 -4.41 -14.41
CA ASP A 368 2.55 -5.47 -13.49
C ASP A 368 1.59 -6.64 -13.62
N GLU A 369 2.06 -7.85 -13.30
CA GLU A 369 1.30 -9.08 -13.48
C GLU A 369 1.44 -10.02 -12.28
N ILE A 370 0.50 -10.95 -12.20
CA ILE A 370 0.56 -12.12 -11.32
C ILE A 370 1.50 -13.14 -11.97
N VAL A 371 2.68 -13.34 -11.37
CA VAL A 371 3.69 -14.29 -11.82
C VAL A 371 3.30 -15.73 -11.47
N SER A 372 2.76 -15.92 -10.27
CA SER A 372 2.17 -17.17 -9.81
C SER A 372 1.22 -16.89 -8.65
N ILE A 373 0.26 -17.80 -8.42
CA ILE A 373 -0.66 -17.71 -7.29
C ILE A 373 -0.94 -19.13 -6.79
N GLU A 374 -0.93 -19.34 -5.49
CA GLU A 374 -1.10 -20.67 -4.90
C GLU A 374 -1.98 -20.64 -3.66
N VAL A 375 -2.78 -21.70 -3.48
CA VAL A 375 -3.56 -21.90 -2.27
C VAL A 375 -2.64 -22.45 -1.18
N LEU A 376 -2.38 -21.64 -0.14
CA LEU A 376 -1.61 -22.04 1.03
C LEU A 376 -2.42 -22.97 1.94
N PHE A 377 -3.72 -22.67 2.06
CA PHE A 377 -4.65 -23.43 2.88
C PHE A 377 -6.08 -23.25 2.36
N LYS A 378 -6.89 -24.30 2.43
CA LYS A 378 -8.34 -24.28 2.20
C LYS A 378 -9.01 -25.35 3.05
N ARG A 379 -10.32 -25.24 3.28
CA ARG A 379 -11.08 -26.23 4.05
C ARG A 379 -11.33 -27.49 3.22
N ASP A 380 -11.68 -28.59 3.88
CA ASP A 380 -11.90 -29.89 3.22
C ASP A 380 -13.32 -30.00 2.67
N HIS A 381 -13.59 -29.29 1.57
CA HIS A 381 -14.77 -29.47 0.74
C HIS A 381 -14.49 -29.02 -0.70
N ASP A 382 -15.44 -29.29 -1.60
CA ASP A 382 -15.33 -28.88 -3.00
C ASP A 382 -15.49 -27.36 -3.14
N TYR A 383 -14.62 -26.77 -3.96
CA TYR A 383 -14.65 -25.36 -4.36
C TYR A 383 -15.11 -25.30 -5.82
N GLN A 384 -16.43 -25.44 -6.03
CA GLN A 384 -17.06 -25.38 -7.35
C GLN A 384 -18.16 -24.33 -7.32
N PRO A 385 -18.02 -23.22 -8.08
CA PRO A 385 -19.03 -22.17 -8.05
C PRO A 385 -20.27 -22.55 -8.86
N ASN A 386 -21.42 -22.02 -8.44
CA ASN A 386 -22.64 -22.06 -9.22
C ASN A 386 -22.55 -21.08 -10.40
N LYS A 387 -22.37 -21.61 -11.61
CA LYS A 387 -22.23 -20.83 -12.84
C LYS A 387 -23.61 -20.43 -13.37
N VAL A 388 -23.82 -19.13 -13.62
CA VAL A 388 -25.13 -18.55 -13.96
C VAL A 388 -25.32 -18.33 -15.47
N LYS A 389 -24.23 -18.17 -16.23
CA LYS A 389 -24.27 -17.80 -17.65
C LYS A 389 -23.19 -18.47 -18.49
#